data_AF-A0A916DHH5-F1
#
_entry.id   AF-A0A916DHH5-F1
#
_cell.length_a   1.000
_cell.length_b   1.000
_cell.length_c   1.000
_cell.angle_alpha   90.00
_cell.angle_beta   90.00
_cell.angle_gamma   90.00
#
_symmetry.space_group_name_H-M   'P 1'
#
loop_
_entity.id
_entity.type
_entity.pdbx_description
1 polymer ?
#
loop_
_entity_poly.entity_id
_entity_poly.type
_entity_poly.pdbx_seq_one_letter_code
_entity_poly.pdbx_strand_id
1 'polypeptide(L)'
;MPSSKIRLFSALNLILLISVSTWLWLKNQPVDLVSPELAEGGKLQCASYAPYYGKGQSPFIKNTQISREQIEGDLKLLSERFECIRTYSVSQGLDYVPEAAGKLGLEVLLGVWIGWTEAENNKELTLGIKLANQYPEVIRGLIVGNEVLLRKEQTPAKMLAYIKRANDATDVPVTYADVWEFWLKNKSLENAVDYVTVHVLPYWEDDPQAIDDAIPHAATVMDELAGTFSKPLFIGETGWPSIGRHRNASAPSQLNQASYIRGFVQAASEKGWNYNLIEAIDQPWKRILEGSVGGHWGLYDSQLAPKFALSGPVAERNDGWHPLIWSLGAILLFSAIMRFGNDMNHLAGYCLIAPLAALSGMVAYLQFGYLVTACRDIWEWLGLGGVAVAGWIGVILIPGLIAGKRHAPKFIQASLWGLSITTLICGALVVFDGRYRDFPLSLYMLPAVQFGLVLGAAGLSIGAMSRNYRAIALLAAIYAALALWPEPLNQHALLWLGLTLLLLSAGFHKNNTLTSNT
;
A
#
# COMPACT_ATOMS: atom_id res chain seq x y z
N MET A 1 -16.65 15.23 44.01
CA MET A 1 -17.13 14.89 42.65
C MET A 1 -16.11 15.36 41.62
N PRO A 2 -15.94 14.66 40.49
CA PRO A 2 -15.05 15.10 39.41
C PRO A 2 -15.50 16.46 38.86
N SER A 3 -14.56 17.34 38.51
CA SER A 3 -14.88 18.64 37.92
C SER A 3 -15.64 18.47 36.60
N SER A 4 -16.46 19.46 36.23
CA SER A 4 -17.17 19.46 34.93
C SER A 4 -16.22 19.28 33.75
N LYS A 5 -15.00 19.83 33.85
CA LYS A 5 -13.93 19.69 32.85
C LYS A 5 -13.50 18.24 32.61
N ILE A 6 -13.32 17.45 33.67
CA ILE A 6 -12.88 16.05 33.56
C ILE A 6 -14.00 15.19 32.96
N ARG A 7 -15.25 15.46 33.34
CA ARG A 7 -16.42 14.79 32.74
C ARG A 7 -16.55 15.10 31.25
N LEU A 8 -16.35 16.35 30.85
CA LEU A 8 -16.34 16.74 29.44
C LEU A 8 -15.19 16.08 28.67
N PHE A 9 -13.97 16.08 29.22
CA PHE A 9 -12.82 15.39 28.63
C PHE A 9 -13.10 13.89 28.40
N SER A 10 -13.65 13.21 29.40
CA SER A 10 -14.02 11.80 29.31
C SER A 10 -15.09 11.57 28.25
N ALA A 11 -16.13 12.42 28.19
CA ALA A 11 -17.19 12.33 27.20
C ALA A 11 -16.67 12.52 25.76
N LEU A 12 -15.78 13.49 25.54
CA LEU A 12 -15.15 13.70 24.23
C LEU A 12 -14.32 12.48 23.79
N ASN A 13 -13.57 11.87 24.70
CA ASN A 13 -12.83 10.64 24.42
C ASN A 13 -13.75 9.44 24.16
N LEU A 14 -14.88 9.35 24.84
CA LEU A 14 -15.88 8.32 24.59
C LEU A 14 -16.50 8.49 23.18
N ILE A 15 -16.79 9.72 22.76
CA ILE A 15 -17.25 10.01 21.40
C ILE A 15 -16.20 9.57 20.38
N LEU A 16 -14.93 9.93 20.57
CA LEU A 16 -13.84 9.50 19.68
C LEU A 16 -13.68 7.98 19.65
N LEU A 17 -13.74 7.31 20.80
CA LEU A 17 -13.71 5.85 20.89
C LEU A 17 -14.86 5.23 20.09
N ILE A 18 -16.08 5.74 20.25
CA ILE A 18 -17.25 5.28 19.48
C ILE A 18 -17.02 5.53 17.99
N SER A 19 -16.55 6.70 17.58
CA SER A 19 -16.28 7.02 16.17
C SER A 19 -15.25 6.08 15.54
N VAL A 20 -14.11 5.83 16.20
CA VAL A 20 -13.09 4.90 15.69
C VAL A 20 -13.59 3.45 15.71
N SER A 21 -14.35 3.07 16.75
CA SER A 21 -14.96 1.72 16.84
C SER A 21 -15.98 1.50 15.73
N THR A 22 -16.83 2.48 15.45
CA THR A 22 -17.81 2.43 14.35
C THR A 22 -17.10 2.38 13.00
N TRP A 23 -16.06 3.19 12.80
CA TRP A 23 -15.27 3.14 11.56
C TRP A 23 -14.61 1.77 11.36
N LEU A 24 -13.98 1.20 12.40
CA LEU A 24 -13.42 -0.15 12.35
C LEU A 24 -14.50 -1.19 12.06
N TRP A 25 -15.65 -1.12 12.74
CA TRP A 25 -16.76 -2.03 12.53
C TRP A 25 -17.25 -2.00 11.08
N LEU A 26 -17.44 -0.79 10.51
CA LEU A 26 -17.82 -0.60 9.11
C LEU A 26 -16.79 -1.19 8.14
N LYS A 27 -15.49 -0.99 8.40
CA LYS A 27 -14.40 -1.53 7.58
C LYS A 27 -14.28 -3.05 7.64
N ASN A 28 -14.78 -3.67 8.71
CA ASN A 28 -14.87 -5.13 8.85
C ASN A 28 -16.22 -5.67 8.35
N GLN A 29 -17.16 -4.82 7.92
CA GLN A 29 -18.39 -5.32 7.33
C GLN A 29 -18.13 -5.83 5.90
N PRO A 30 -18.63 -7.03 5.57
CA PRO A 30 -18.60 -7.54 4.21
C PRO A 30 -19.43 -6.67 3.27
N VAL A 31 -18.92 -6.42 2.07
CA VAL A 31 -19.61 -5.74 0.96
C VAL A 31 -19.75 -6.71 -0.21
N ASP A 32 -20.94 -6.77 -0.79
CA ASP A 32 -21.19 -7.58 -1.98
C ASP A 32 -20.47 -6.98 -3.19
N LEU A 33 -19.78 -7.84 -3.93
CA LEU A 33 -19.09 -7.50 -5.16
C LEU A 33 -19.57 -8.41 -6.29
N VAL A 34 -19.36 -7.98 -7.53
CA VAL A 34 -19.59 -8.83 -8.70
C VAL A 34 -18.85 -10.16 -8.52
N SER A 35 -19.50 -11.26 -8.91
CA SER A 35 -18.86 -12.57 -9.02
C SER A 35 -18.62 -12.80 -10.50
N PRO A 36 -17.37 -12.76 -10.97
CA PRO A 36 -17.09 -12.78 -12.39
C PRO A 36 -17.42 -14.14 -12.99
N GLU A 37 -17.92 -14.12 -14.22
CA GLU A 37 -17.99 -15.31 -15.05
C GLU A 37 -16.56 -15.74 -15.44
N LEU A 38 -16.23 -16.99 -15.13
CA LEU A 38 -14.96 -17.61 -15.49
C LEU A 38 -15.16 -18.50 -16.72
N ALA A 39 -14.08 -18.76 -17.45
CA ALA A 39 -14.09 -19.72 -18.57
C ALA A 39 -14.49 -21.13 -18.10
N GLU A 40 -14.76 -22.06 -19.03
CA GLU A 40 -15.26 -23.43 -18.74
C GLU A 40 -14.44 -24.20 -17.68
N GLY A 41 -13.16 -23.84 -17.46
CA GLY A 41 -12.30 -24.42 -16.43
C GLY A 41 -12.47 -23.85 -15.01
N GLY A 42 -13.26 -22.79 -14.82
CA GLY A 42 -13.45 -22.13 -13.52
C GLY A 42 -12.19 -21.45 -12.97
N LYS A 43 -11.20 -21.19 -13.83
CA LYS A 43 -9.91 -20.59 -13.48
C LYS A 43 -9.75 -19.21 -14.11
N LEU A 44 -8.89 -18.41 -13.51
CA LEU A 44 -8.39 -17.16 -14.10
C LEU A 44 -7.37 -17.51 -15.20
N GLN A 45 -7.19 -16.63 -16.19
CA GLN A 45 -6.27 -16.90 -17.32
C GLN A 45 -4.80 -16.99 -16.87
N CYS A 46 -4.09 -15.87 -16.82
CA CYS A 46 -2.69 -15.82 -16.37
C CYS A 46 -2.51 -14.98 -15.11
N ALA A 47 -1.49 -15.30 -14.30
CA ALA A 47 -0.97 -14.41 -13.26
C ALA A 47 0.56 -14.29 -13.28
N SER A 48 1.04 -13.09 -12.99
CA SER A 48 2.46 -12.77 -12.86
C SER A 48 3.07 -13.52 -11.68
N TYR A 49 4.14 -14.25 -11.93
CA TYR A 49 4.86 -15.09 -10.99
C TYR A 49 6.33 -14.69 -10.94
N ALA A 50 6.70 -13.99 -9.85
CA ALA A 50 8.08 -13.76 -9.46
C ALA A 50 8.22 -14.10 -7.96
N PRO A 51 8.68 -15.32 -7.62
CA PRO A 51 8.59 -15.90 -6.27
C PRO A 51 9.63 -15.39 -5.28
N TYR A 52 9.86 -14.08 -5.24
CA TYR A 52 10.82 -13.45 -4.33
C TYR A 52 10.15 -12.98 -3.03
N TYR A 53 9.27 -13.78 -2.42
CA TYR A 53 8.52 -13.36 -1.23
C TYR A 53 9.19 -13.78 0.09
N GLY A 54 10.16 -14.68 0.05
CA GLY A 54 10.89 -15.16 1.22
C GLY A 54 11.84 -14.12 1.81
N LYS A 55 12.18 -14.27 3.10
CA LYS A 55 13.07 -13.34 3.79
C LYS A 55 14.44 -13.27 3.09
N GLY A 56 14.82 -12.06 2.68
CA GLY A 56 16.09 -11.82 2.00
C GLY A 56 16.12 -12.22 0.52
N GLN A 57 14.99 -12.67 -0.04
CA GLN A 57 14.86 -12.90 -1.47
C GLN A 57 14.60 -11.57 -2.19
N SER A 58 15.32 -11.35 -3.28
CA SER A 58 15.12 -10.21 -4.17
C SER A 58 15.83 -10.48 -5.50
N PRO A 59 15.24 -10.05 -6.64
CA PRO A 59 15.94 -10.12 -7.92
C PRO A 59 17.18 -9.22 -7.97
N PHE A 60 17.28 -8.20 -7.11
CA PHE A 60 18.43 -7.31 -7.05
C PHE A 60 19.65 -7.91 -6.34
N ILE A 61 19.46 -9.02 -5.64
CA ILE A 61 20.56 -9.77 -5.03
C ILE A 61 20.99 -10.83 -6.05
N LYS A 62 22.13 -10.59 -6.71
CA LYS A 62 22.61 -11.41 -7.83
C LYS A 62 22.65 -12.92 -7.54
N ASN A 63 22.99 -13.30 -6.31
CA ASN A 63 23.12 -14.69 -5.88
C ASN A 63 21.82 -15.28 -5.33
N THR A 64 20.69 -14.56 -5.36
CA THR A 64 19.38 -15.15 -5.07
C THR A 64 19.14 -16.30 -6.02
N GLN A 65 18.71 -17.43 -5.47
CA GLN A 65 18.30 -18.61 -6.20
C GLN A 65 17.03 -19.13 -5.54
N ILE A 66 15.94 -19.17 -6.29
CA ILE A 66 14.70 -19.77 -5.83
C ILE A 66 14.83 -21.28 -5.97
N SER A 67 14.50 -22.01 -4.91
CA SER A 67 14.62 -23.46 -4.89
C SER A 67 13.53 -24.10 -5.75
N ARG A 68 13.81 -25.29 -6.27
CA ARG A 68 12.82 -26.07 -7.03
C ARG A 68 11.61 -26.41 -6.17
N GLU A 69 11.82 -26.70 -4.89
CA GLU A 69 10.76 -27.03 -3.94
C GLU A 69 9.81 -25.85 -3.71
N GLN A 70 10.34 -24.62 -3.67
CA GLN A 70 9.50 -23.41 -3.58
C GLN A 70 8.69 -23.23 -4.86
N ILE A 71 9.33 -23.36 -6.04
CA ILE A 71 8.64 -23.26 -7.33
C ILE A 71 7.54 -24.31 -7.46
N GLU A 72 7.81 -25.57 -7.11
CA GLU A 72 6.81 -26.64 -7.17
C GLU A 72 5.65 -26.42 -6.21
N GLY A 73 5.93 -25.98 -4.98
CA GLY A 73 4.90 -25.66 -3.99
C GLY A 73 4.01 -24.51 -4.45
N ASP A 74 4.61 -23.43 -4.94
CA ASP A 74 3.89 -22.27 -5.47
C ASP A 74 3.04 -22.66 -6.69
N LEU A 75 3.63 -23.31 -7.69
CA LEU A 75 2.91 -23.67 -8.92
C LEU A 75 1.79 -24.67 -8.65
N LYS A 76 1.95 -25.58 -7.69
CA LYS A 76 0.86 -26.47 -7.27
C LYS A 76 -0.33 -25.66 -6.76
N LEU A 77 -0.09 -24.70 -5.86
CA LEU A 77 -1.13 -23.80 -5.35
C LEU A 77 -1.75 -22.95 -6.47
N LEU A 78 -0.92 -22.40 -7.36
CA LEU A 78 -1.40 -21.53 -8.44
C LEU A 78 -2.19 -22.32 -9.49
N SER A 79 -1.86 -23.59 -9.74
CA SER A 79 -2.57 -24.45 -10.70
C SER A 79 -4.03 -24.68 -10.34
N GLU A 80 -4.43 -24.46 -9.08
CA GLU A 80 -5.82 -24.58 -8.64
C GLU A 80 -6.67 -23.38 -9.07
N ARG A 81 -6.07 -22.22 -9.36
CA ARG A 81 -6.78 -20.96 -9.65
C ARG A 81 -6.46 -20.34 -10.99
N PHE A 82 -5.34 -20.70 -11.61
CA PHE A 82 -4.88 -20.13 -12.87
C PHE A 82 -4.65 -21.21 -13.92
N GLU A 83 -4.89 -20.87 -15.18
CA GLU A 83 -4.54 -21.70 -16.34
C GLU A 83 -3.06 -21.51 -16.71
N CYS A 84 -2.53 -20.33 -16.43
CA CYS A 84 -1.24 -19.87 -16.90
C CYS A 84 -0.52 -19.01 -15.85
N ILE A 85 0.80 -19.00 -15.90
CA ILE A 85 1.64 -18.06 -15.16
C ILE A 85 2.55 -17.29 -16.10
N ARG A 86 2.90 -16.06 -15.74
CA ARG A 86 3.88 -15.23 -16.46
C ARG A 86 5.13 -15.04 -15.62
N THR A 87 6.30 -15.32 -16.17
CA THR A 87 7.60 -14.97 -15.56
C THR A 87 8.20 -13.72 -16.20
N TYR A 88 9.24 -13.15 -15.58
CA TYR A 88 9.92 -11.93 -16.07
C TYR A 88 11.38 -12.15 -16.51
N SER A 89 11.96 -13.27 -16.10
CA SER A 89 13.36 -13.65 -16.31
C SER A 89 13.45 -15.16 -16.28
N VAL A 90 14.48 -15.71 -16.92
CA VAL A 90 14.85 -17.13 -16.83
C VAL A 90 16.03 -17.38 -15.89
N SER A 91 16.49 -16.36 -15.19
CA SER A 91 17.59 -16.45 -14.23
C SER A 91 17.10 -16.85 -12.82
N GLN A 92 18.05 -17.06 -11.90
CA GLN A 92 17.79 -17.25 -10.47
C GLN A 92 16.89 -18.45 -10.12
N GLY A 93 16.89 -19.47 -11.00
CA GLY A 93 16.11 -20.71 -10.84
C GLY A 93 14.79 -20.71 -11.59
N LEU A 94 14.40 -19.59 -12.19
CA LEU A 94 13.17 -19.49 -12.97
C LEU A 94 13.22 -20.26 -14.29
N ASP A 95 14.40 -20.69 -14.74
CA ASP A 95 14.56 -21.63 -15.85
C ASP A 95 13.91 -23.00 -15.60
N TYR A 96 13.65 -23.36 -14.35
CA TYR A 96 12.94 -24.59 -13.98
C TYR A 96 11.41 -24.49 -14.13
N VAL A 97 10.86 -23.27 -14.20
CA VAL A 97 9.41 -23.02 -14.19
C VAL A 97 8.66 -23.77 -15.29
N PRO A 98 9.12 -23.80 -16.57
CA PRO A 98 8.42 -24.57 -17.62
C PRO A 98 8.32 -26.07 -17.31
N GLU A 99 9.37 -26.67 -16.76
CA GLU A 99 9.36 -28.10 -16.41
C GLU A 99 8.34 -28.39 -15.29
N ALA A 100 8.32 -27.55 -14.25
CA ALA A 100 7.41 -27.71 -13.12
C ALA A 100 5.95 -27.42 -13.51
N ALA A 101 5.70 -26.39 -14.31
CA ALA A 101 4.37 -26.03 -14.80
C ALA A 101 3.76 -27.14 -15.66
N GLY A 102 4.55 -27.73 -16.57
CA GLY A 102 4.10 -28.82 -17.42
C GLY A 102 3.60 -30.05 -16.65
N LYS A 103 4.19 -30.36 -15.49
CA LYS A 103 3.76 -31.46 -14.60
C LYS A 103 2.36 -31.21 -13.99
N LEU A 104 1.91 -29.96 -13.97
CA LEU A 104 0.67 -29.51 -13.33
C LEU A 104 -0.40 -29.09 -14.35
N GLY A 105 -0.10 -29.17 -15.65
CA GLY A 105 -1.00 -28.67 -16.70
C GLY A 105 -1.15 -27.15 -16.70
N LEU A 106 -0.17 -26.42 -16.17
CA LEU A 106 -0.09 -24.97 -16.25
C LEU A 106 0.66 -24.56 -17.52
N GLU A 107 0.15 -23.55 -18.22
CA GLU A 107 0.88 -22.88 -19.30
C GLU A 107 1.83 -21.80 -18.74
N VAL A 108 2.84 -21.43 -19.53
CA VAL A 108 3.82 -20.40 -19.16
C VAL A 108 3.94 -19.33 -20.24
N LEU A 109 3.74 -18.08 -19.86
CA LEU A 109 4.26 -16.92 -20.58
C LEU A 109 5.69 -16.67 -20.07
N LEU A 110 6.69 -17.12 -20.85
CA LEU A 110 8.09 -17.11 -20.44
C LEU A 110 8.69 -15.73 -20.69
N GLY A 111 9.03 -15.01 -19.62
CA GLY A 111 9.68 -13.71 -19.72
C GLY A 111 11.19 -13.81 -19.83
N VAL A 112 11.75 -13.04 -20.74
CA VAL A 112 13.19 -12.81 -20.89
C VAL A 112 13.48 -11.39 -20.47
N TRP A 113 14.32 -11.20 -19.44
CA TRP A 113 14.65 -9.86 -18.98
C TRP A 113 15.65 -9.20 -19.94
N ILE A 114 15.28 -8.02 -20.43
CA ILE A 114 16.15 -7.17 -21.25
C ILE A 114 16.37 -5.87 -20.48
N GLY A 115 17.63 -5.50 -20.26
CA GLY A 115 18.00 -4.24 -19.65
C GLY A 115 19.25 -3.62 -20.26
N TRP A 116 20.05 -2.90 -19.46
CA TRP A 116 21.17 -2.09 -19.95
C TRP A 116 22.32 -2.91 -20.56
N THR A 117 22.62 -4.07 -20.00
CA THR A 117 23.85 -4.82 -20.30
C THR A 117 23.61 -5.82 -21.44
N GLU A 118 24.18 -5.58 -22.61
CA GLU A 118 24.05 -6.47 -23.78
C GLU A 118 24.48 -7.92 -23.50
N ALA A 119 25.54 -8.12 -22.69
CA ALA A 119 25.99 -9.45 -22.30
C ALA A 119 24.98 -10.20 -21.41
N GLU A 120 24.22 -9.50 -20.58
CA GLU A 120 23.18 -10.10 -19.73
C GLU A 120 21.92 -10.39 -20.55
N ASN A 121 21.50 -9.43 -21.39
CA ASN A 121 20.41 -9.61 -22.34
C ASN A 121 20.63 -10.83 -23.25
N ASN A 122 21.86 -11.00 -23.75
CA ASN A 122 22.21 -12.14 -24.59
C ASN A 122 22.11 -13.47 -23.84
N LYS A 123 22.43 -13.51 -22.54
CA LYS A 123 22.30 -14.73 -21.73
C LYS A 123 20.84 -15.08 -21.49
N GLU A 124 20.05 -14.12 -21.04
CA GLU A 124 18.60 -14.24 -20.84
C GLU A 124 17.92 -14.72 -22.13
N LEU A 125 18.16 -14.04 -23.26
CA LEU A 125 17.52 -14.35 -24.54
C LEU A 125 17.91 -15.73 -25.06
N THR A 126 19.21 -16.09 -24.98
CA THR A 126 19.67 -17.40 -25.45
C THR A 126 19.06 -18.54 -24.63
N LEU A 127 18.96 -18.38 -23.31
CA LEU A 127 18.34 -19.38 -22.44
C LEU A 127 16.81 -19.43 -22.63
N GLY A 128 16.15 -18.28 -22.78
CA GLY A 128 14.71 -18.20 -23.06
C GLY A 128 14.32 -18.90 -24.35
N ILE A 129 15.05 -18.66 -25.46
CA ILE A 129 14.83 -19.36 -26.73
C ILE A 129 15.05 -20.87 -26.58
N LYS A 130 16.11 -21.28 -25.88
CA LYS A 130 16.37 -22.70 -25.61
C LYS A 130 15.20 -23.35 -24.87
N LEU A 131 14.67 -22.71 -23.84
CA LEU A 131 13.54 -23.22 -23.06
C LEU A 131 12.26 -23.27 -23.90
N ALA A 132 11.98 -22.23 -24.70
CA ALA A 132 10.85 -22.19 -25.64
C ALA A 132 10.84 -23.40 -26.59
N ASN A 133 12.00 -23.72 -27.17
CA ASN A 133 12.15 -24.88 -28.05
C ASN A 133 12.14 -26.23 -27.30
N GLN A 134 12.49 -26.25 -26.02
CA GLN A 134 12.51 -27.47 -25.21
C GLN A 134 11.11 -27.82 -24.65
N TYR A 135 10.28 -26.83 -24.37
CA TYR A 135 8.93 -26.99 -23.80
C TYR A 135 7.85 -26.28 -24.63
N PRO A 136 7.74 -26.54 -25.95
CA PRO A 136 6.83 -25.82 -26.83
C PRO A 136 5.34 -26.08 -26.49
N GLU A 137 5.03 -27.21 -25.87
CA GLU A 137 3.67 -27.57 -25.43
C GLU A 137 3.26 -26.89 -24.11
N VAL A 138 4.22 -26.31 -23.37
CA VAL A 138 3.98 -25.65 -22.08
C VAL A 138 4.10 -24.14 -22.20
N ILE A 139 5.04 -23.66 -23.01
CA ILE A 139 5.30 -22.24 -23.17
C ILE A 139 4.36 -21.68 -24.23
N ARG A 140 3.31 -20.99 -23.77
CA ARG A 140 2.31 -20.33 -24.61
C ARG A 140 2.87 -19.13 -25.38
N GLY A 141 3.91 -18.48 -24.84
CA GLY A 141 4.54 -17.34 -25.49
C GLY A 141 5.85 -16.92 -24.83
N LEU A 142 6.77 -16.39 -25.63
CA LEU A 142 8.05 -15.84 -25.21
C LEU A 142 7.99 -14.31 -25.20
N ILE A 143 8.06 -13.70 -24.02
CA ILE A 143 8.00 -12.25 -23.83
C ILE A 143 9.43 -11.70 -23.76
N VAL A 144 9.87 -11.02 -24.82
CA VAL A 144 11.23 -10.48 -24.93
C VAL A 144 11.28 -9.06 -24.37
N GLY A 145 11.53 -8.94 -23.08
CA GLY A 145 11.64 -7.67 -22.37
C GLY A 145 10.34 -7.22 -21.69
N ASN A 146 10.50 -6.48 -20.60
CA ASN A 146 9.43 -5.88 -19.82
C ASN A 146 9.70 -4.38 -19.63
N GLU A 147 8.82 -3.54 -20.15
CA GLU A 147 8.86 -2.08 -20.00
C GLU A 147 10.21 -1.47 -20.37
N VAL A 148 10.90 -2.05 -21.36
CA VAL A 148 12.28 -1.69 -21.69
C VAL A 148 12.35 -0.26 -22.23
N LEU A 149 11.36 0.15 -23.02
CA LEU A 149 11.28 1.50 -23.56
C LEU A 149 10.82 2.50 -22.50
N LEU A 150 9.86 2.13 -21.62
CA LEU A 150 9.47 2.93 -20.47
C LEU A 150 10.66 3.20 -19.53
N ARG A 151 11.42 2.15 -19.19
CA ARG A 151 12.64 2.22 -18.37
C ARG A 151 13.83 2.83 -19.12
N LYS A 152 13.68 3.07 -20.43
CA LYS A 152 14.67 3.69 -21.33
C LYS A 152 15.99 2.93 -21.42
N GLU A 153 15.98 1.62 -21.19
CA GLU A 153 17.20 0.82 -21.10
C GLU A 153 17.71 0.38 -22.48
N GLN A 154 16.83 0.38 -23.49
CA GLN A 154 17.17 0.10 -24.89
C GLN A 154 16.42 1.03 -25.83
N THR A 155 16.94 1.17 -27.05
CA THR A 155 16.25 1.88 -28.13
C THR A 155 15.23 0.97 -28.83
N PRO A 156 14.23 1.53 -29.53
CA PRO A 156 13.31 0.73 -30.34
C PRO A 156 14.02 -0.15 -31.38
N ALA A 157 15.12 0.33 -31.97
CA ALA A 157 15.90 -0.45 -32.93
C ALA A 157 16.61 -1.65 -32.30
N LYS A 158 17.14 -1.51 -31.06
CA LYS A 158 17.72 -2.63 -30.32
C LYS A 158 16.65 -3.63 -29.90
N MET A 159 15.48 -3.17 -29.44
CA MET A 159 14.35 -4.04 -29.13
C MET A 159 13.90 -4.84 -30.36
N LEU A 160 13.75 -4.17 -31.51
CA LEU A 160 13.43 -4.83 -32.77
C LEU A 160 14.42 -5.97 -33.10
N ALA A 161 15.72 -5.75 -32.88
CA ALA A 161 16.75 -6.77 -33.12
C ALA A 161 16.63 -7.98 -32.16
N TYR A 162 16.37 -7.75 -30.87
CA TYR A 162 16.16 -8.85 -29.92
C TYR A 162 14.91 -9.66 -30.23
N ILE A 163 13.80 -8.99 -30.55
CA ILE A 163 12.53 -9.64 -30.88
C ILE A 163 12.68 -10.49 -32.14
N LYS A 164 13.27 -9.94 -33.21
CA LYS A 164 13.52 -10.69 -34.45
C LYS A 164 14.40 -11.90 -34.23
N ARG A 165 15.48 -11.75 -33.45
CA ARG A 165 16.36 -12.88 -33.11
C ARG A 165 15.61 -14.02 -32.39
N ALA A 166 14.63 -13.68 -31.54
CA ALA A 166 13.78 -14.68 -30.91
C ALA A 166 12.85 -15.34 -31.92
N ASN A 167 12.11 -14.54 -32.69
CA ASN A 167 11.13 -15.01 -33.67
C ASN A 167 11.78 -15.92 -34.74
N ASP A 168 12.99 -15.59 -35.20
CA ASP A 168 13.75 -16.41 -36.16
C ASP A 168 14.24 -17.76 -35.59
N ALA A 169 14.18 -17.96 -34.27
CA ALA A 169 14.85 -19.07 -33.57
C ALA A 169 13.90 -19.98 -32.75
N THR A 170 12.60 -19.71 -32.72
CA THR A 170 11.59 -20.53 -32.04
C THR A 170 10.24 -20.43 -32.75
N ASP A 171 9.48 -21.53 -32.76
CA ASP A 171 8.11 -21.57 -33.29
C ASP A 171 7.06 -21.10 -32.24
N VAL A 172 7.43 -21.03 -30.95
CA VAL A 172 6.59 -20.44 -29.90
C VAL A 172 6.35 -18.94 -30.20
N PRO A 173 5.09 -18.44 -30.09
CA PRO A 173 4.77 -17.03 -30.32
C PRO A 173 5.60 -16.06 -29.47
N VAL A 174 6.21 -15.07 -30.12
CA VAL A 174 7.08 -14.05 -29.51
C VAL A 174 6.34 -12.72 -29.38
N THR A 175 6.47 -12.07 -28.24
CA THR A 175 5.93 -10.73 -28.00
C THR A 175 6.91 -9.84 -27.24
N TYR A 176 6.54 -8.57 -27.05
CA TYR A 176 7.19 -7.59 -26.20
C TYR A 176 6.13 -6.98 -25.27
N ALA A 177 6.48 -6.73 -24.00
CA ALA A 177 5.54 -6.17 -23.03
C ALA A 177 5.98 -4.76 -22.60
N ASP A 178 5.07 -3.79 -22.71
CA ASP A 178 5.27 -2.40 -22.29
C ASP A 178 3.94 -1.73 -21.95
N VAL A 179 3.98 -0.55 -21.31
CA VAL A 179 2.77 0.25 -21.07
C VAL A 179 2.17 0.75 -22.38
N TRP A 180 0.84 0.88 -22.40
CA TRP A 180 0.07 1.15 -23.61
C TRP A 180 0.52 2.44 -24.33
N GLU A 181 0.93 3.48 -23.61
CA GLU A 181 1.41 4.74 -24.19
C GLU A 181 2.74 4.58 -24.92
N PHE A 182 3.60 3.67 -24.45
CA PHE A 182 4.89 3.39 -25.11
C PHE A 182 4.72 2.53 -26.35
N TRP A 183 3.71 1.65 -26.37
CA TRP A 183 3.26 0.99 -27.59
C TRP A 183 2.75 2.00 -28.63
N LEU A 184 1.90 2.96 -28.24
CA LEU A 184 1.41 4.01 -29.14
C LEU A 184 2.52 4.90 -29.71
N LYS A 185 3.61 5.11 -28.97
CA LYS A 185 4.80 5.84 -29.44
C LYS A 185 5.68 5.02 -30.38
N ASN A 186 5.61 3.69 -30.33
CA ASN A 186 6.52 2.78 -31.04
C ASN A 186 5.78 1.74 -31.89
N LYS A 187 4.68 2.16 -32.54
CA LYS A 187 3.74 1.28 -33.25
C LYS A 187 4.41 0.34 -34.26
N SER A 188 5.52 0.77 -34.87
CA SER A 188 6.25 -0.03 -35.86
C SER A 188 6.81 -1.35 -35.32
N LEU A 189 6.97 -1.50 -34.01
CA LEU A 189 7.38 -2.75 -33.36
C LEU A 189 6.35 -3.86 -33.49
N GLU A 190 5.07 -3.54 -33.76
CA GLU A 190 4.02 -4.52 -34.02
C GLU A 190 4.46 -5.53 -35.10
N ASN A 191 5.15 -5.06 -36.15
CA ASN A 191 5.57 -5.91 -37.25
C ASN A 191 6.55 -7.02 -36.86
N ALA A 192 7.17 -6.95 -35.68
CA ALA A 192 8.16 -7.92 -35.21
C ALA A 192 7.63 -8.92 -34.19
N VAL A 193 6.46 -8.67 -33.59
CA VAL A 193 5.84 -9.53 -32.57
C VAL A 193 4.67 -10.32 -33.14
N ASP A 194 4.32 -11.48 -32.61
CA ASP A 194 3.16 -12.25 -33.06
C ASP A 194 1.84 -11.68 -32.53
N TYR A 195 1.90 -11.02 -31.37
CA TYR A 195 0.80 -10.29 -30.74
C TYR A 195 1.35 -9.14 -29.89
N VAL A 196 0.55 -8.13 -29.62
CA VAL A 196 0.94 -6.93 -28.86
C VAL A 196 0.57 -7.13 -27.39
N THR A 197 1.57 -7.11 -26.50
CA THR A 197 1.36 -7.24 -25.05
C THR A 197 1.44 -5.88 -24.36
N VAL A 198 0.32 -5.40 -23.81
CA VAL A 198 0.19 -4.07 -23.20
C VAL A 198 -0.01 -4.14 -21.69
N HIS A 199 0.59 -3.22 -20.94
CA HIS A 199 0.27 -3.05 -19.52
C HIS A 199 -0.78 -1.95 -19.36
N VAL A 200 -1.85 -2.25 -18.64
CA VAL A 200 -2.95 -1.35 -18.30
C VAL A 200 -3.12 -1.39 -16.79
N LEU A 201 -2.48 -0.43 -16.12
CA LEU A 201 -2.40 -0.35 -14.66
C LEU A 201 -2.93 1.01 -14.21
N PRO A 202 -4.27 1.17 -14.07
CA PRO A 202 -4.88 2.47 -13.81
C PRO A 202 -4.35 3.16 -12.55
N TYR A 203 -3.85 2.41 -11.56
CA TYR A 203 -3.17 2.96 -10.39
C TYR A 203 -1.80 3.59 -10.71
N TRP A 204 -1.03 3.04 -11.65
CA TRP A 204 0.34 3.44 -11.96
C TRP A 204 0.49 4.47 -13.07
N GLU A 205 -0.56 4.66 -13.86
CA GLU A 205 -0.58 5.64 -14.95
C GLU A 205 -0.29 7.06 -14.45
N ASP A 206 0.15 7.93 -15.38
CA ASP A 206 0.48 9.32 -15.07
C ASP A 206 -0.77 10.10 -14.62
N ASP A 207 -1.95 9.72 -15.14
CA ASP A 207 -3.26 10.10 -14.61
C ASP A 207 -3.92 8.89 -13.91
N PRO A 208 -3.73 8.76 -12.58
CA PRO A 208 -4.18 7.57 -11.86
C PRO A 208 -5.71 7.60 -11.62
N GLN A 209 -6.38 6.50 -11.95
CA GLN A 209 -7.85 6.44 -12.00
C GLN A 209 -8.48 6.08 -10.65
N ALA A 210 -9.66 6.61 -10.35
CA ALA A 210 -10.46 6.15 -9.22
C ALA A 210 -10.90 4.69 -9.43
N ILE A 211 -11.21 3.97 -8.35
CA ILE A 211 -11.61 2.55 -8.46
C ILE A 211 -12.85 2.35 -9.35
N ASP A 212 -13.82 3.26 -9.27
CA ASP A 212 -15.07 3.18 -10.04
C ASP A 212 -14.85 3.47 -11.54
N ASP A 213 -13.79 4.21 -11.89
CA ASP A 213 -13.45 4.59 -13.26
C ASP A 213 -12.43 3.65 -13.90
N ALA A 214 -11.78 2.79 -13.10
CA ALA A 214 -10.61 2.01 -13.53
C ALA A 214 -10.94 0.97 -14.62
N ILE A 215 -12.11 0.33 -14.57
CA ILE A 215 -12.55 -0.63 -15.59
C ILE A 215 -13.04 0.09 -16.86
N PRO A 216 -13.91 1.14 -16.78
CA PRO A 216 -14.22 1.98 -17.94
C PRO A 216 -12.99 2.55 -18.65
N HIS A 217 -11.98 2.98 -17.89
CA HIS A 217 -10.70 3.43 -18.43
C HIS A 217 -9.98 2.31 -19.19
N ALA A 218 -9.83 1.13 -18.57
CA ALA A 218 -9.21 -0.02 -19.24
C ALA A 218 -9.93 -0.38 -20.55
N ALA A 219 -11.27 -0.30 -20.59
CA ALA A 219 -12.04 -0.51 -21.81
C ALA A 219 -11.73 0.54 -22.90
N THR A 220 -11.63 1.81 -22.51
CA THR A 220 -11.29 2.90 -23.43
C THR A 220 -9.90 2.71 -24.03
N VAL A 221 -8.91 2.35 -23.20
CA VAL A 221 -7.54 2.05 -23.65
C VAL A 221 -7.54 0.87 -24.62
N MET A 222 -8.24 -0.22 -24.30
CA MET A 222 -8.30 -1.39 -25.17
C MET A 222 -9.00 -1.10 -26.50
N ASP A 223 -10.05 -0.28 -26.52
CA ASP A 223 -10.73 0.14 -27.74
C ASP A 223 -9.81 1.01 -28.63
N GLU A 224 -9.00 1.91 -28.04
CA GLU A 224 -8.00 2.69 -28.76
C GLU A 224 -6.90 1.81 -29.37
N LEU A 225 -6.40 0.86 -28.59
CA LEU A 225 -5.37 -0.09 -29.03
C LEU A 225 -5.89 -0.97 -30.17
N ALA A 226 -7.14 -1.44 -30.08
CA ALA A 226 -7.77 -2.25 -31.12
C ALA A 226 -8.00 -1.46 -32.42
N GLY A 227 -8.24 -0.15 -32.32
CA GLY A 227 -8.28 0.75 -33.48
C GLY A 227 -6.91 1.09 -34.07
N THR A 228 -5.83 0.86 -33.31
CA THR A 228 -4.46 1.23 -33.69
C THR A 228 -3.66 0.05 -34.26
N PHE A 229 -3.80 -1.12 -33.64
CA PHE A 229 -3.03 -2.32 -33.97
C PHE A 229 -3.90 -3.34 -34.69
N SER A 230 -3.29 -4.05 -35.63
CA SER A 230 -3.90 -5.12 -36.42
C SER A 230 -3.70 -6.51 -35.83
N LYS A 231 -2.63 -6.71 -35.06
CA LYS A 231 -2.30 -7.96 -34.39
C LYS A 231 -3.12 -8.17 -33.12
N PRO A 232 -3.30 -9.42 -32.67
CA PRO A 232 -4.00 -9.70 -31.43
C PRO A 232 -3.42 -8.91 -30.25
N LEU A 233 -4.29 -8.47 -29.35
CA LEU A 233 -3.89 -7.77 -28.13
C LEU A 233 -3.91 -8.74 -26.94
N PHE A 234 -2.92 -8.61 -26.07
CA PHE A 234 -2.84 -9.30 -24.79
C PHE A 234 -2.57 -8.28 -23.69
N ILE A 235 -3.36 -8.31 -22.60
CA ILE A 235 -3.13 -7.45 -21.45
C ILE A 235 -2.05 -8.13 -20.59
N GLY A 236 -0.81 -7.69 -20.73
CA GLY A 236 0.36 -8.23 -20.06
C GLY A 236 0.37 -7.98 -18.57
N GLU A 237 -0.12 -6.84 -18.10
CA GLU A 237 -0.27 -6.55 -16.67
C GLU A 237 -1.49 -5.69 -16.44
N THR A 238 -2.25 -6.09 -15.43
CA THR A 238 -3.36 -5.33 -14.88
C THR A 238 -3.64 -5.80 -13.46
N GLY A 239 -4.00 -4.89 -12.57
CA GLY A 239 -4.18 -5.20 -11.16
C GLY A 239 -4.45 -3.97 -10.32
N TRP A 240 -4.52 -4.19 -9.01
CA TRP A 240 -4.72 -3.11 -8.05
C TRP A 240 -4.04 -3.47 -6.71
N PRO A 241 -3.35 -2.54 -6.04
CA PRO A 241 -2.71 -2.82 -4.77
C PRO A 241 -3.73 -2.86 -3.61
N SER A 242 -3.57 -3.83 -2.72
CA SER A 242 -4.44 -4.00 -1.54
C SER A 242 -4.11 -3.06 -0.38
N ILE A 243 -2.89 -2.53 -0.32
CA ILE A 243 -2.41 -1.71 0.80
C ILE A 243 -1.41 -0.68 0.26
N GLY A 244 -1.47 0.54 0.79
CA GLY A 244 -0.38 1.51 0.68
C GLY A 244 -0.82 2.92 0.28
N ARG A 245 0.12 3.69 -0.25
CA ARG A 245 -0.06 5.07 -0.69
C ARG A 245 -1.20 5.25 -1.69
N HIS A 246 -2.11 6.18 -1.37
CA HIS A 246 -3.07 6.74 -2.32
C HIS A 246 -2.36 7.63 -3.34
N ARG A 247 -2.73 7.50 -4.62
CA ARG A 247 -2.29 8.39 -5.71
C ARG A 247 -3.50 9.11 -6.27
N ASN A 248 -3.60 10.41 -6.01
CA ASN A 248 -4.80 11.19 -6.33
C ASN A 248 -6.09 10.44 -5.90
N ALA A 249 -6.99 10.10 -6.83
CA ALA A 249 -8.21 9.36 -6.54
C ALA A 249 -8.03 7.84 -6.41
N SER A 250 -6.89 7.27 -6.81
CA SER A 250 -6.61 5.85 -6.70
C SER A 250 -6.26 5.46 -5.25
N ALA A 251 -7.18 4.73 -4.63
CA ALA A 251 -7.06 4.27 -3.24
C ALA A 251 -6.75 2.76 -3.17
N PRO A 252 -5.54 2.36 -2.71
CA PRO A 252 -5.25 0.97 -2.37
C PRO A 252 -6.09 0.51 -1.17
N SER A 253 -6.79 -0.61 -1.33
CA SER A 253 -7.46 -1.31 -0.23
C SER A 253 -7.76 -2.75 -0.66
N GLN A 254 -7.94 -3.67 0.30
CA GLN A 254 -8.33 -5.04 -0.02
C GLN A 254 -9.67 -5.09 -0.76
N LEU A 255 -10.61 -4.22 -0.38
CA LEU A 255 -11.91 -4.12 -1.04
C LEU A 255 -11.78 -3.60 -2.48
N ASN A 256 -10.96 -2.56 -2.71
CA ASN A 256 -10.74 -2.02 -4.05
C ASN A 256 -9.95 -2.99 -4.93
N GLN A 257 -9.00 -3.74 -4.37
CA GLN A 257 -8.33 -4.81 -5.10
C GLN A 257 -9.32 -5.88 -5.53
N ALA A 258 -10.18 -6.34 -4.63
CA ALA A 258 -11.21 -7.33 -4.97
C ALA A 258 -12.20 -6.79 -6.02
N SER A 259 -12.65 -5.55 -5.85
CA SER A 259 -13.56 -4.87 -6.79
C SER A 259 -12.94 -4.77 -8.19
N TYR A 260 -11.69 -4.31 -8.29
CA TYR A 260 -10.97 -4.21 -9.55
C TYR A 260 -10.79 -5.57 -10.21
N ILE A 261 -10.23 -6.56 -9.49
CA ILE A 261 -9.94 -7.88 -10.08
C ILE A 261 -11.22 -8.54 -10.56
N ARG A 262 -12.27 -8.56 -9.75
CA ARG A 262 -13.52 -9.22 -10.12
C ARG A 262 -14.24 -8.48 -11.26
N GLY A 263 -14.30 -7.15 -11.22
CA GLY A 263 -14.91 -6.38 -12.29
C GLY A 263 -14.11 -6.44 -13.60
N PHE A 264 -12.77 -6.44 -13.52
CA PHE A 264 -11.91 -6.60 -14.70
C PHE A 264 -12.09 -8.00 -15.32
N VAL A 265 -12.12 -9.06 -14.52
CA VAL A 265 -12.32 -10.43 -15.04
C VAL A 265 -13.70 -10.57 -15.69
N GLN A 266 -14.74 -9.97 -15.10
CA GLN A 266 -16.07 -9.90 -15.71
C GLN A 266 -16.03 -9.19 -17.07
N ALA A 267 -15.43 -8.00 -17.13
CA ALA A 267 -15.30 -7.23 -18.38
C ALA A 267 -14.47 -7.98 -19.43
N ALA A 268 -13.41 -8.68 -19.00
CA ALA A 268 -12.57 -9.50 -19.87
C ALA A 268 -13.35 -10.69 -20.46
N SER A 269 -14.23 -11.32 -19.68
CA SER A 269 -15.14 -12.37 -20.16
C SER A 269 -16.09 -11.83 -21.23
N GLU A 270 -16.75 -10.70 -20.95
CA GLU A 270 -17.72 -10.07 -21.86
C GLU A 270 -17.10 -9.58 -23.18
N LYS A 271 -15.88 -9.05 -23.11
CA LYS A 271 -15.17 -8.47 -24.27
C LYS A 271 -14.21 -9.45 -24.94
N GLY A 272 -14.04 -10.66 -24.41
CA GLY A 272 -13.10 -11.65 -24.93
C GLY A 272 -11.63 -11.23 -24.82
N TRP A 273 -11.26 -10.51 -23.76
CA TRP A 273 -9.88 -10.08 -23.56
C TRP A 273 -9.00 -11.22 -23.03
N ASN A 274 -7.79 -11.30 -23.56
CA ASN A 274 -6.73 -12.14 -23.00
C ASN A 274 -5.91 -11.32 -22.01
N TYR A 275 -5.64 -11.86 -20.81
CA TYR A 275 -5.02 -11.08 -19.74
C TYR A 275 -4.08 -11.89 -18.84
N ASN A 276 -3.18 -11.15 -18.21
CA ASN A 276 -2.34 -11.59 -17.11
C ASN A 276 -2.46 -10.59 -15.94
N LEU A 277 -2.86 -11.11 -14.78
CA LEU A 277 -3.02 -10.30 -13.56
C LEU A 277 -1.66 -10.06 -12.89
N ILE A 278 -1.43 -8.83 -12.42
CA ILE A 278 -0.32 -8.51 -11.51
C ILE A 278 -0.87 -8.39 -10.08
N GLU A 279 -0.62 -9.35 -9.19
CA GLU A 279 0.17 -10.58 -9.39
C GLU A 279 -0.30 -11.76 -8.55
N ALA A 280 0.37 -12.90 -8.72
CA ALA A 280 0.05 -14.11 -7.97
C ALA A 280 0.25 -13.91 -6.47
N ILE A 281 1.46 -13.53 -6.03
CA ILE A 281 1.87 -13.50 -4.61
C ILE A 281 2.48 -12.14 -4.30
N ASP A 282 2.18 -11.58 -3.12
CA ASP A 282 2.79 -10.35 -2.63
C ASP A 282 4.32 -10.41 -2.60
N GLN A 283 4.97 -9.33 -3.04
CA GLN A 283 6.41 -9.25 -3.22
C GLN A 283 7.07 -8.15 -2.36
N PRO A 284 7.44 -8.41 -1.10
CA PRO A 284 7.94 -7.40 -0.17
C PRO A 284 9.17 -6.61 -0.66
N TRP A 285 10.02 -7.20 -1.50
CA TRP A 285 11.22 -6.53 -2.03
C TRP A 285 10.89 -5.32 -2.92
N LYS A 286 9.74 -5.31 -3.60
CA LYS A 286 9.31 -4.19 -4.45
C LYS A 286 9.13 -2.90 -3.66
N ARG A 287 8.93 -3.00 -2.34
CA ARG A 287 8.79 -1.84 -1.45
C ARG A 287 9.99 -0.91 -1.46
N ILE A 288 11.16 -1.41 -1.86
CA ILE A 288 12.37 -0.59 -1.99
C ILE A 288 12.21 0.42 -3.13
N LEU A 289 11.57 0.03 -4.23
CA LEU A 289 11.41 0.87 -5.43
C LEU A 289 10.07 1.62 -5.47
N GLU A 290 9.01 0.96 -5.02
CA GLU A 290 7.62 1.40 -5.23
C GLU A 290 6.94 1.88 -3.94
N GLY A 291 7.67 1.94 -2.83
CA GLY A 291 7.10 2.26 -1.52
C GLY A 291 6.15 1.16 -1.03
N SER A 292 5.22 1.48 -0.12
CA SER A 292 4.35 0.49 0.49
C SER A 292 3.58 -0.38 -0.53
N VAL A 293 3.07 0.23 -1.61
CA VAL A 293 2.17 -0.44 -2.57
C VAL A 293 2.86 -1.58 -3.33
N GLY A 294 4.16 -1.45 -3.62
CA GLY A 294 4.87 -2.47 -4.38
C GLY A 294 4.83 -3.85 -3.74
N GLY A 295 4.73 -3.91 -2.41
CA GLY A 295 4.64 -5.18 -1.69
C GLY A 295 3.28 -5.87 -1.72
N HIS A 296 2.23 -5.26 -2.30
CA HIS A 296 0.84 -5.59 -1.96
C HIS A 296 -0.10 -5.80 -3.16
N TRP A 297 0.44 -6.19 -4.32
CA TRP A 297 -0.31 -6.48 -5.56
C TRP A 297 -0.84 -7.92 -5.67
N GLY A 298 -0.33 -8.83 -4.84
CA GLY A 298 -0.66 -10.25 -4.90
C GLY A 298 -2.14 -10.53 -4.64
N LEU A 299 -2.65 -11.56 -5.31
CA LEU A 299 -3.92 -12.23 -5.01
C LEU A 299 -3.80 -13.16 -3.78
N TYR A 300 -2.57 -13.60 -3.51
CA TYR A 300 -2.11 -14.22 -2.28
C TYR A 300 -1.20 -13.26 -1.51
N ASP A 301 -1.23 -13.34 -0.18
CA ASP A 301 -0.22 -12.69 0.65
C ASP A 301 1.12 -13.44 0.61
N SER A 302 2.16 -12.86 1.23
CA SER A 302 3.49 -13.48 1.32
C SER A 302 3.55 -14.75 2.20
N GLN A 303 2.43 -15.15 2.81
CA GLN A 303 2.24 -16.40 3.55
C GLN A 303 1.44 -17.43 2.74
N LEU A 304 1.17 -17.13 1.46
CA LEU A 304 0.40 -17.94 0.53
C LEU A 304 -1.09 -18.10 0.90
N ALA A 305 -1.63 -17.21 1.73
CA ALA A 305 -3.06 -17.17 2.01
C ALA A 305 -3.79 -16.29 0.98
N PRO A 306 -4.95 -16.72 0.44
CA PRO A 306 -5.71 -15.91 -0.49
C PRO A 306 -6.27 -14.67 0.21
N LYS A 307 -6.12 -13.49 -0.40
CA LYS A 307 -6.62 -12.24 0.20
C LYS A 307 -8.12 -12.11 0.16
N PHE A 308 -8.75 -12.64 -0.89
CA PHE A 308 -10.20 -12.66 -1.06
C PHE A 308 -10.62 -13.81 -1.98
N ALA A 309 -11.86 -14.28 -1.81
CA ALA A 309 -12.48 -15.24 -2.72
C ALA A 309 -12.90 -14.55 -4.04
N LEU A 310 -13.13 -15.27 -5.13
CA LEU A 310 -13.65 -14.69 -6.38
C LEU A 310 -15.18 -14.50 -6.37
N SER A 311 -15.88 -15.08 -5.40
CA SER A 311 -17.33 -14.95 -5.24
C SER A 311 -17.70 -14.62 -3.79
N GLY A 312 -18.94 -14.17 -3.59
CA GLY A 312 -19.44 -13.76 -2.28
C GLY A 312 -18.86 -12.43 -1.80
N PRO A 313 -19.28 -11.96 -0.61
CA PRO A 313 -18.90 -10.63 -0.15
C PRO A 313 -17.46 -10.56 0.37
N VAL A 314 -16.89 -9.35 0.35
CA VAL A 314 -15.52 -9.05 0.78
C VAL A 314 -15.53 -7.89 1.78
N ALA A 315 -14.80 -8.03 2.88
CA ALA A 315 -14.56 -6.95 3.82
C ALA A 315 -13.23 -6.24 3.51
N GLU A 316 -13.13 -4.95 3.81
CA GLU A 316 -11.89 -4.19 3.62
C GLU A 316 -10.82 -4.56 4.65
N ARG A 317 -11.24 -4.97 5.85
CA ARG A 317 -10.37 -5.38 6.96
C ARG A 317 -10.85 -6.68 7.57
N ASN A 318 -9.93 -7.40 8.20
CA ASN A 318 -10.20 -8.57 9.03
C ASN A 318 -9.44 -8.45 10.36
N ASP A 319 -9.90 -7.55 11.22
CA ASP A 319 -9.24 -7.20 12.48
C ASP A 319 -9.54 -8.18 13.62
N GLY A 320 -10.59 -9.00 13.50
CA GLY A 320 -11.05 -9.91 14.55
C GLY A 320 -11.20 -9.21 15.91
N TRP A 321 -10.65 -9.82 16.97
CA TRP A 321 -10.70 -9.28 18.34
C TRP A 321 -9.52 -8.34 18.66
N HIS A 322 -8.58 -8.11 17.74
CA HIS A 322 -7.35 -7.37 18.03
C HIS A 322 -7.59 -5.94 18.57
N PRO A 323 -8.47 -5.10 17.97
CA PRO A 323 -8.72 -3.76 18.50
C PRO A 323 -9.20 -3.77 19.95
N LEU A 324 -10.01 -4.76 20.34
CA LEU A 324 -10.51 -4.93 21.70
C LEU A 324 -9.41 -5.38 22.66
N ILE A 325 -8.59 -6.36 22.27
CA ILE A 325 -7.46 -6.85 23.07
C ILE A 325 -6.48 -5.70 23.38
N TRP A 326 -6.13 -4.89 22.37
CA TRP A 326 -5.24 -3.75 22.56
C TRP A 326 -5.87 -2.66 23.42
N SER A 327 -7.17 -2.40 23.26
CA SER A 327 -7.92 -1.47 24.13
C SER A 327 -7.90 -1.91 25.59
N LEU A 328 -8.12 -3.20 25.86
CA LEU A 328 -8.06 -3.75 27.22
C LEU A 328 -6.65 -3.65 27.80
N GLY A 329 -5.61 -3.99 27.03
CA GLY A 329 -4.21 -3.84 27.43
C GLY A 329 -3.87 -2.40 27.81
N ALA A 330 -4.33 -1.42 27.02
CA ALA A 330 -4.12 -0.01 27.32
C ALA A 330 -4.89 0.46 28.56
N ILE A 331 -6.13 0.00 28.79
CA ILE A 331 -6.86 0.27 30.04
C ILE A 331 -6.06 -0.22 31.25
N LEU A 332 -5.51 -1.44 31.20
CA LEU A 332 -4.69 -1.98 32.29
C LEU A 332 -3.42 -1.16 32.51
N LEU A 333 -2.73 -0.76 31.43
CA LEU A 333 -1.53 0.07 31.49
C LEU A 333 -1.81 1.44 32.14
N PHE A 334 -2.83 2.16 31.65
CA PHE A 334 -3.21 3.46 32.21
C PHE A 334 -3.64 3.32 33.68
N SER A 335 -4.35 2.24 34.01
CA SER A 335 -4.77 1.97 35.38
C SER A 335 -3.59 1.74 36.33
N ALA A 336 -2.56 1.02 35.87
CA ALA A 336 -1.32 0.82 36.61
C ALA A 336 -0.58 2.15 36.83
N ILE A 337 -0.43 2.99 35.79
CA ILE A 337 0.24 4.29 35.88
C ILE A 337 -0.45 5.19 36.92
N MET A 338 -1.79 5.25 36.92
CA MET A 338 -2.52 6.06 37.90
C MET A 338 -2.43 5.49 39.32
N ARG A 339 -2.32 4.15 39.48
CA ARG A 339 -2.12 3.51 40.78
C ARG A 339 -0.78 3.90 41.41
N PHE A 340 0.30 3.90 40.63
CA PHE A 340 1.62 4.32 41.09
C PHE A 340 1.75 5.84 41.27
N GLY A 341 0.92 6.62 40.55
CA GLY A 341 0.92 8.09 40.63
C GLY A 341 0.19 8.67 41.85
N ASN A 342 -0.61 7.88 42.57
CA ASN A 342 -1.46 8.28 43.70
C ASN A 342 -2.46 9.42 43.36
N ASP A 343 -2.96 9.44 42.12
CA ASP A 343 -3.46 10.67 41.49
C ASP A 343 -4.96 10.99 41.68
N MET A 344 -5.84 10.07 42.12
CA MET A 344 -7.28 10.33 42.25
C MET A 344 -7.98 9.36 43.22
N ASN A 345 -9.18 9.71 43.71
CA ASN A 345 -10.13 8.73 44.29
C ASN A 345 -10.30 7.56 43.31
N HIS A 346 -9.79 6.39 43.71
CA HIS A 346 -9.44 5.31 42.81
C HIS A 346 -10.53 5.03 41.76
N LEU A 347 -11.76 4.70 42.16
CA LEU A 347 -12.77 4.22 41.20
C LEU A 347 -13.27 5.28 40.21
N ALA A 348 -13.61 6.49 40.66
CA ALA A 348 -14.16 7.53 39.79
C ALA A 348 -13.11 8.10 38.82
N GLY A 349 -11.84 8.14 39.23
CA GLY A 349 -10.73 8.51 38.34
C GLY A 349 -10.50 7.48 37.24
N TYR A 350 -10.51 6.19 37.58
CA TYR A 350 -10.41 5.10 36.59
C TYR A 350 -11.51 5.18 35.54
N CYS A 351 -12.77 5.38 35.94
CA CYS A 351 -13.89 5.47 35.00
C CYS A 351 -13.76 6.65 34.01
N LEU A 352 -13.18 7.78 34.43
CA LEU A 352 -13.06 8.97 33.58
C LEU A 352 -11.91 8.89 32.57
N ILE A 353 -10.86 8.10 32.87
CA ILE A 353 -9.71 7.90 31.99
C ILE A 353 -9.87 6.67 31.09
N ALA A 354 -10.71 5.71 31.45
CA ALA A 354 -10.94 4.49 30.68
C ALA A 354 -11.25 4.74 29.18
N PRO A 355 -12.06 5.75 28.78
CA PRO A 355 -12.27 6.03 27.35
C PRO A 355 -11.01 6.44 26.60
N LEU A 356 -10.16 7.29 27.20
CA LEU A 356 -8.87 7.68 26.62
C LEU A 356 -7.94 6.46 26.50
N ALA A 357 -7.91 5.61 27.52
CA ALA A 357 -7.06 4.43 27.53
C ALA A 357 -7.50 3.40 26.48
N ALA A 358 -8.81 3.14 26.38
CA ALA A 358 -9.37 2.26 25.34
C ALA A 358 -9.07 2.80 23.94
N LEU A 359 -9.35 4.08 23.69
CA LEU A 359 -9.04 4.75 22.42
C LEU A 359 -7.54 4.67 22.09
N SER A 360 -6.69 4.84 23.11
CA SER A 360 -5.24 4.70 22.99
C SER A 360 -4.86 3.30 22.51
N GLY A 361 -5.36 2.23 23.14
CA GLY A 361 -5.07 0.87 22.69
C GLY A 361 -5.53 0.61 21.25
N MET A 362 -6.72 1.07 20.89
CA MET A 362 -7.25 0.94 19.54
C MET A 362 -6.41 1.67 18.48
N VAL A 363 -5.96 2.90 18.78
CA VAL A 363 -5.06 3.63 17.87
C VAL A 363 -3.67 3.02 17.83
N ALA A 364 -3.16 2.47 18.94
CA ALA A 364 -1.87 1.76 18.96
C ALA A 364 -1.87 0.56 18.02
N TYR A 365 -2.97 -0.18 17.95
CA TYR A 365 -3.16 -1.26 16.97
C TYR A 365 -3.06 -0.75 15.53
N LEU A 366 -3.74 0.36 15.20
CA LEU A 366 -3.67 0.97 13.87
C LEU A 366 -2.27 1.52 13.54
N GLN A 367 -1.59 2.11 14.51
CA GLN A 367 -0.21 2.59 14.36
C GLN A 367 0.75 1.44 14.11
N PHE A 368 0.61 0.33 14.84
CA PHE A 368 1.43 -0.84 14.63
C PHE A 368 1.25 -1.41 13.21
N GLY A 369 0.00 -1.55 12.75
CA GLY A 369 -0.28 -1.95 11.37
C GLY A 369 0.38 -1.03 10.34
N TYR A 370 0.25 0.29 10.53
CA TYR A 370 0.93 1.26 9.65
C TYR A 370 2.46 1.10 9.66
N LEU A 371 3.09 0.93 10.83
CA LEU A 371 4.54 0.79 10.92
C LEU A 371 5.04 -0.47 10.21
N VAL A 372 4.33 -1.60 10.32
CA VAL A 372 4.65 -2.84 9.60
C VAL A 372 4.61 -2.63 8.09
N THR A 373 3.61 -1.90 7.59
CA THR A 373 3.45 -1.59 6.16
C THR A 373 4.43 -0.55 5.65
N ALA A 374 4.73 0.49 6.43
CA ALA A 374 5.54 1.62 5.99
C ALA A 374 7.04 1.34 6.15
N CYS A 375 7.47 0.71 7.25
CA CYS A 375 8.89 0.53 7.57
C CYS A 375 9.49 -0.69 6.87
N ARG A 376 10.58 -0.47 6.15
CA ARG A 376 11.33 -1.45 5.36
C ARG A 376 12.65 -1.81 6.01
N ASP A 377 13.24 -0.85 6.74
CA ASP A 377 14.51 -1.01 7.45
C ASP A 377 14.45 -0.45 8.88
N ILE A 378 15.54 -0.67 9.61
CA ILE A 378 15.66 -0.25 11.01
C ILE A 378 15.61 1.27 11.20
N TRP A 379 16.04 2.06 10.22
CA TRP A 379 16.04 3.52 10.31
C TRP A 379 14.63 4.08 10.18
N GLU A 380 13.81 3.49 9.32
CA GLU A 380 12.39 3.81 9.22
C GLU A 380 11.64 3.42 10.49
N TRP A 381 11.95 2.24 11.06
CA TRP A 381 11.41 1.84 12.36
C TRP A 381 11.81 2.80 13.49
N LEU A 382 13.06 3.26 13.54
CA LEU A 382 13.50 4.24 14.54
C LEU A 382 12.85 5.61 14.31
N GLY A 383 12.74 6.05 13.06
CA GLY A 383 12.12 7.33 12.70
C GLY A 383 10.62 7.36 12.96
N LEU A 384 9.86 6.54 12.24
CA LEU A 384 8.39 6.50 12.36
C LEU A 384 7.93 5.89 13.69
N GLY A 385 8.63 4.89 14.21
CA GLY A 385 8.37 4.38 15.57
C GLY A 385 8.66 5.42 16.64
N GLY A 386 9.71 6.23 16.46
CA GLY A 386 9.99 7.39 17.31
C GLY A 386 8.87 8.42 17.31
N VAL A 387 8.25 8.70 16.16
CA VAL A 387 7.06 9.56 16.05
C VAL A 387 5.90 8.99 16.87
N ALA A 388 5.62 7.68 16.72
CA ALA A 388 4.57 7.03 17.49
C ALA A 388 4.83 7.16 19.00
N VAL A 389 6.05 6.85 19.45
CA VAL A 389 6.47 6.98 20.86
C VAL A 389 6.35 8.42 21.35
N ALA A 390 6.75 9.42 20.58
CA ALA A 390 6.60 10.83 20.93
C ALA A 390 5.12 11.20 21.14
N GLY A 391 4.21 10.69 20.29
CA GLY A 391 2.77 10.84 20.49
C GLY A 391 2.27 10.16 21.77
N TRP A 392 2.71 8.92 22.02
CA TRP A 392 2.34 8.16 23.21
C TRP A 392 2.76 8.83 24.51
N ILE A 393 3.99 9.35 24.58
CA ILE A 393 4.50 10.07 25.75
C ILE A 393 3.57 11.24 26.10
N GLY A 394 3.15 12.02 25.11
CA GLY A 394 2.23 13.13 25.34
C GLY A 394 0.84 12.66 25.82
N VAL A 395 0.27 11.63 25.18
CA VAL A 395 -1.08 11.14 25.51
C VAL A 395 -1.14 10.49 26.90
N ILE A 396 -0.14 9.68 27.26
CA ILE A 396 -0.05 9.00 28.56
C ILE A 396 0.09 10.00 29.72
N LEU A 397 0.58 11.21 29.46
CA LEU A 397 0.75 12.25 30.47
C LEU A 397 -0.49 13.14 30.67
N ILE A 398 -1.55 12.98 29.85
CA ILE A 398 -2.81 13.72 30.01
C ILE A 398 -3.48 13.46 31.38
N PRO A 399 -3.56 12.23 31.92
CA PRO A 399 -4.03 12.01 33.29
C PRO A 399 -3.23 12.80 34.33
N GLY A 400 -1.90 12.89 34.17
CA GLY A 400 -1.03 13.70 35.03
C GLY A 400 -1.31 15.20 34.91
N LEU A 401 -1.63 15.68 33.71
CA LEU A 401 -2.08 17.05 33.48
C LEU A 401 -3.39 17.35 34.23
N ILE A 402 -4.36 16.42 34.15
CA ILE A 402 -5.65 16.52 34.85
C ILE A 402 -5.45 16.51 36.37
N ALA A 403 -4.51 15.71 36.88
CA ALA A 403 -4.13 15.65 38.29
C ALA A 403 -3.29 16.86 38.75
N GLY A 404 -2.94 17.80 37.85
CA GLY A 404 -2.19 19.01 38.19
C GLY A 404 -0.67 18.79 38.39
N LYS A 405 -0.11 17.71 37.84
CA LYS A 405 1.33 17.44 37.92
C LYS A 405 2.13 18.49 37.16
N ARG A 406 3.02 19.20 37.86
CA ARG A 406 3.85 20.30 37.31
C ARG A 406 4.70 19.92 36.10
N HIS A 407 5.11 18.65 35.99
CA HIS A 407 5.94 18.17 34.89
C HIS A 407 5.14 17.78 33.65
N ALA A 408 3.87 17.39 33.78
CA ALA A 408 3.06 16.86 32.67
C ALA A 408 2.93 17.86 31.50
N PRO A 409 2.60 19.16 31.71
CA PRO A 409 2.59 20.13 30.62
C PRO A 409 3.91 20.21 29.85
N LYS A 410 5.06 20.22 30.55
CA LYS A 410 6.38 20.35 29.92
C LYS A 410 6.69 19.19 28.97
N PHE A 411 6.37 17.96 29.38
CA PHE A 411 6.58 16.78 28.54
C PHE A 411 5.57 16.69 27.39
N ILE A 412 4.32 17.12 27.59
CA ILE A 412 3.35 17.22 26.49
C ILE A 412 3.81 18.28 25.46
N GLN A 413 4.33 19.42 25.90
CA GLN A 413 4.92 20.41 25.01
C GLN A 413 6.14 19.86 24.25
N ALA A 414 6.98 19.06 24.90
CA ALA A 414 8.11 18.39 24.24
C ALA A 414 7.64 17.37 23.19
N SER A 415 6.58 16.60 23.47
CA SER A 415 5.93 15.73 22.48
C SER A 415 5.42 16.52 21.27
N LEU A 416 4.72 17.64 21.49
CA LEU A 416 4.25 18.52 20.40
C LEU A 416 5.38 19.07 19.54
N TRP A 417 6.50 19.44 20.16
CA TRP A 417 7.71 19.85 19.45
C TRP A 417 8.24 18.74 18.55
N GLY A 418 8.39 17.52 19.10
CA GLY A 418 8.82 16.35 18.33
C GLY A 418 7.90 16.09 17.16
N LEU A 419 6.59 16.01 17.42
CA LEU A 419 5.57 15.79 16.39
C LEU A 419 5.60 16.89 15.31
N SER A 420 5.69 18.17 15.68
CA SER A 420 5.67 19.26 14.70
C SER A 420 6.92 19.28 13.81
N ILE A 421 8.09 18.96 14.38
CA ILE A 421 9.34 18.83 13.60
C ILE A 421 9.21 17.65 12.62
N THR A 422 8.71 16.51 13.07
CA THR A 422 8.55 15.35 12.19
C THR A 422 7.44 15.54 11.16
N THR A 423 6.37 16.26 11.48
CA THR A 423 5.35 16.67 10.50
C THR A 423 5.96 17.56 9.42
N LEU A 424 6.82 18.53 9.78
CA LEU A 424 7.55 19.36 8.83
C LEU A 424 8.43 18.52 7.91
N ILE A 425 9.22 17.59 8.47
CA ILE A 425 10.10 16.70 7.69
C ILE A 425 9.28 15.81 6.75
N CYS A 426 8.23 15.16 7.25
CA CYS A 426 7.33 14.33 6.42
C CYS A 426 6.68 15.17 5.32
N GLY A 427 6.18 16.37 5.63
CA GLY A 427 5.60 17.28 4.65
C GLY A 427 6.58 17.67 3.55
N ALA A 428 7.82 18.01 3.91
CA ALA A 428 8.86 18.31 2.94
C ALA A 428 9.19 17.09 2.05
N LEU A 429 9.35 15.91 2.65
CA LEU A 429 9.62 14.67 1.90
C LEU A 429 8.49 14.34 0.92
N VAL A 430 7.23 14.51 1.31
CA VAL A 430 6.09 14.27 0.40
C VAL A 430 6.07 15.30 -0.73
N VAL A 431 6.40 16.56 -0.48
CA VAL A 431 6.42 17.59 -1.54
C VAL A 431 7.53 17.34 -2.56
N PHE A 432 8.72 16.90 -2.14
CA PHE A 432 9.86 16.73 -3.05
C PHE A 432 10.03 15.31 -3.60
N ASP A 433 9.51 14.29 -2.91
CA ASP A 433 9.68 12.87 -3.22
C ASP A 433 8.42 12.07 -2.81
N GLY A 434 7.25 12.61 -3.17
CA GLY A 434 5.96 12.08 -2.70
C GLY A 434 5.49 10.81 -3.37
N ARG A 435 5.96 10.49 -4.59
CA ARG A 435 5.36 9.45 -5.45
C ARG A 435 5.17 8.10 -4.74
N TYR A 436 6.12 7.73 -3.88
CA TYR A 436 6.15 6.43 -3.19
C TYR A 436 6.06 6.53 -1.65
N ARG A 437 5.76 7.71 -1.10
CA ARG A 437 5.77 7.95 0.36
C ARG A 437 4.37 8.05 0.96
N ASP A 438 4.12 7.24 1.98
CA ASP A 438 2.85 7.29 2.70
C ASP A 438 2.68 8.57 3.52
N PHE A 439 1.43 8.99 3.69
CA PHE A 439 1.06 9.94 4.73
C PHE A 439 0.92 9.18 6.07
N PRO A 440 1.66 9.55 7.14
CA PRO A 440 1.67 8.82 8.41
C PRO A 440 0.44 9.09 9.29
N LEU A 441 -0.76 9.08 8.72
CA LEU A 441 -2.01 9.55 9.36
C LEU A 441 -2.26 8.93 10.74
N SER A 442 -2.14 7.60 10.85
CA SER A 442 -2.41 6.88 12.09
C SER A 442 -1.45 7.27 13.23
N LEU A 443 -0.21 7.64 12.91
CA LEU A 443 0.79 8.07 13.90
C LEU A 443 0.41 9.40 14.55
N TYR A 444 -0.23 10.30 13.79
CA TYR A 444 -0.57 11.64 14.23
C TYR A 444 -2.02 11.81 14.69
N MET A 445 -2.94 10.93 14.26
CA MET A 445 -4.37 11.08 14.49
C MET A 445 -4.73 11.32 15.97
N LEU A 446 -4.30 10.43 16.86
CA LEU A 446 -4.61 10.56 18.29
C LEU A 446 -3.95 11.79 18.93
N PRO A 447 -2.62 12.00 18.85
CA PRO A 447 -2.00 13.16 19.50
C PRO A 447 -2.50 14.50 18.91
N ALA A 448 -2.70 14.60 17.60
CA ALA A 448 -3.24 15.81 16.97
C ALA A 448 -4.63 16.16 17.48
N VAL A 449 -5.55 15.17 17.52
CA VAL A 449 -6.90 15.38 18.04
C VAL A 449 -6.90 15.69 19.53
N GLN A 450 -6.09 14.99 20.33
CA GLN A 450 -6.00 15.25 21.77
C GLN A 450 -5.51 16.66 22.06
N PHE A 451 -4.37 17.05 21.49
CA PHE A 451 -3.73 18.33 21.81
C PHE A 451 -4.38 19.52 21.10
N GLY A 452 -4.83 19.33 19.86
CA GLY A 452 -5.41 20.38 19.01
C GLY A 452 -6.88 20.67 19.28
N LEU A 453 -7.63 19.71 19.82
CA LEU A 453 -9.08 19.82 19.99
C LEU A 453 -9.55 19.44 21.41
N VAL A 454 -9.29 18.21 21.86
CA VAL A 454 -9.93 17.66 23.07
C VAL A 454 -9.53 18.42 24.33
N LEU A 455 -8.24 18.70 24.53
CA LEU A 455 -7.76 19.43 25.70
C LEU A 455 -8.35 20.85 25.77
N GLY A 456 -8.34 21.57 24.65
CA GLY A 456 -8.89 22.92 24.55
C GLY A 456 -10.39 22.96 24.83
N ALA A 457 -11.15 22.05 24.21
CA ALA A 457 -12.60 21.92 24.41
C ALA A 457 -12.96 21.57 25.87
N ALA A 458 -12.14 20.77 26.54
CA ALA A 458 -12.30 20.45 27.96
C ALA A 458 -11.82 21.56 28.92
N GLY A 459 -11.26 22.66 28.40
CA GLY A 459 -10.72 23.75 29.19
C GLY A 459 -9.45 23.36 29.98
N LEU A 460 -8.69 22.40 29.46
CA LEU A 460 -7.38 21.97 29.96
C LEU A 460 -6.28 22.67 29.15
N SER A 461 -5.31 23.26 29.83
CA SER A 461 -4.20 24.00 29.20
C SER A 461 -2.88 23.31 29.46
N ILE A 462 -2.08 23.15 28.41
CA ILE A 462 -0.68 22.74 28.49
C ILE A 462 0.27 23.94 28.57
N GLY A 463 -0.26 25.17 28.65
CA GLY A 463 0.49 26.42 28.60
C GLY A 463 0.80 26.88 27.17
N ALA A 464 1.23 28.14 27.04
CA ALA A 464 1.54 28.73 25.74
C ALA A 464 2.82 28.13 25.13
N MET A 465 2.74 27.75 23.86
CA MET A 465 3.91 27.35 23.08
C MET A 465 4.73 28.58 22.64
N SER A 466 6.04 28.38 22.48
CA SER A 466 6.97 29.43 22.05
C SER A 466 6.67 29.94 20.62
N ARG A 467 7.20 31.13 20.29
CA ARG A 467 7.14 31.67 18.92
C ARG A 467 7.78 30.73 17.89
N ASN A 468 8.88 30.07 18.26
CA ASN A 468 9.61 29.15 17.38
C ASN A 468 8.76 27.91 17.04
N TYR A 469 8.01 27.38 18.01
CA TYR A 469 7.08 26.28 17.76
C TYR A 469 6.05 26.66 16.71
N ARG A 470 5.42 27.84 16.90
CA ARG A 470 4.38 28.33 15.98
C ARG A 470 4.91 28.53 14.56
N ALA A 471 6.15 28.98 14.42
CA ALA A 471 6.80 29.11 13.12
C ALA A 471 7.00 27.73 12.44
N ILE A 472 7.49 26.74 13.18
CA ILE A 472 7.69 25.38 12.65
C ILE A 472 6.36 24.71 12.29
N ALA A 473 5.36 24.82 13.16
CA ALA A 473 4.03 24.27 12.88
C ALA A 473 3.36 24.98 11.68
N LEU A 474 3.57 26.29 11.50
CA LEU A 474 3.08 27.02 10.33
C LEU A 474 3.78 26.53 9.04
N LEU A 475 5.09 26.35 9.08
CA LEU A 475 5.84 25.78 7.95
C LEU A 475 5.35 24.37 7.64
N ALA A 476 5.12 23.53 8.66
CA ALA A 476 4.56 22.19 8.48
C ALA A 476 3.19 22.25 7.78
N ALA A 477 2.31 23.17 8.17
CA ALA A 477 1.01 23.37 7.53
C ALA A 477 1.14 23.83 6.08
N ILE A 478 2.11 24.69 5.76
CA ILE A 478 2.40 25.10 4.38
C ILE A 478 2.83 23.89 3.55
N TYR A 479 3.76 23.07 4.03
CA TYR A 479 4.17 21.86 3.32
C TYR A 479 3.03 20.85 3.16
N ALA A 480 2.19 20.68 4.18
CA ALA A 480 1.01 19.82 4.09
C ALA A 480 0.00 20.34 3.04
N ALA A 481 -0.16 21.65 2.91
CA ALA A 481 -1.00 22.26 1.88
C ALA A 481 -0.38 22.12 0.47
N LEU A 482 0.94 22.29 0.34
CA LEU A 482 1.66 22.09 -0.92
C LEU A 482 1.58 20.63 -1.39
N ALA A 483 1.60 19.67 -0.47
CA ALA A 483 1.45 18.24 -0.79
C ALA A 483 0.09 17.90 -1.42
N LEU A 484 -0.95 18.71 -1.21
CA LEU A 484 -2.27 18.53 -1.80
C LEU A 484 -2.34 19.02 -3.26
N TRP A 485 -1.51 20.00 -3.63
CA TRP A 485 -1.54 20.62 -4.96
C TRP A 485 -1.42 19.62 -6.14
N PRO A 486 -0.46 18.68 -6.15
CA PRO A 486 -0.34 17.72 -7.25
C PRO A 486 -1.40 16.61 -7.24
N GLU A 487 -2.15 16.44 -6.14
CA GLU A 487 -3.09 15.32 -5.96
C GLU A 487 -4.35 15.77 -5.19
N PRO A 488 -5.17 16.67 -5.74
CA PRO A 488 -6.27 17.31 -5.02
C PRO A 488 -7.38 16.35 -4.58
N LEU A 489 -7.51 15.18 -5.23
CA LEU A 489 -8.48 14.14 -4.87
C LEU A 489 -7.91 13.14 -3.85
N ASN A 490 -6.67 13.32 -3.41
CA ASN A 490 -6.03 12.42 -2.44
C ASN A 490 -6.59 12.67 -1.03
N GLN A 491 -7.50 11.78 -0.61
CA GLN A 491 -8.09 11.81 0.73
C GLN A 491 -7.04 11.76 1.85
N HIS A 492 -5.92 11.05 1.65
CA HIS A 492 -4.85 11.00 2.65
C HIS A 492 -4.10 12.33 2.75
N ALA A 493 -3.90 13.05 1.64
CA ALA A 493 -3.31 14.38 1.66
C ALA A 493 -4.21 15.40 2.39
N LEU A 494 -5.54 15.33 2.16
CA LEU A 494 -6.53 16.16 2.87
C LEU A 494 -6.52 15.89 4.38
N LEU A 495 -6.54 14.62 4.78
CA LEU A 495 -6.47 14.24 6.19
C LEU A 495 -5.14 14.67 6.82
N TRP A 496 -4.03 14.57 6.08
CA TRP A 496 -2.71 15.02 6.54
C TRP A 496 -2.68 16.52 6.83
N LEU A 497 -3.26 17.34 5.93
CA LEU A 497 -3.43 18.77 6.16
C LEU A 497 -4.28 19.03 7.41
N GLY A 498 -5.42 18.35 7.55
CA GLY A 498 -6.29 18.49 8.72
C GLY A 498 -5.57 18.17 10.04
N LEU A 499 -4.83 17.06 10.10
CA LEU A 499 -4.06 16.67 11.30
C LEU A 499 -2.93 17.67 11.60
N THR A 500 -2.28 18.20 10.57
CA THR A 500 -1.23 19.21 10.72
C THR A 500 -1.79 20.52 11.28
N LEU A 501 -2.97 20.94 10.80
CA LEU A 501 -3.66 22.14 11.31
C LEU A 501 -4.12 21.96 12.77
N LEU A 502 -4.53 20.75 13.17
CA LEU A 502 -4.84 20.45 14.58
C LEU A 502 -3.59 20.52 15.47
N LEU A 503 -2.43 20.03 15.01
CA LEU A 503 -1.18 20.20 15.76
C LEU A 503 -0.78 21.68 15.88
N LEU A 504 -0.97 22.44 14.81
CA LEU A 504 -0.75 23.90 14.82
C LEU A 504 -1.67 24.59 15.83
N SER A 505 -2.97 24.25 15.87
CA SER A 505 -3.94 24.87 16.79
C SER A 505 -3.59 24.66 18.26
N ALA A 506 -2.98 23.52 18.61
CA ALA A 506 -2.50 23.22 19.96
C ALA A 506 -1.54 24.29 20.51
N GLY A 507 -0.77 24.97 19.64
CA GLY A 507 0.15 26.05 20.03
C GLY A 507 -0.49 27.41 20.30
N PHE A 508 -1.79 27.55 20.01
CA PHE A 508 -2.54 28.81 20.13
C PHE A 508 -3.58 28.80 21.25
N HIS A 509 -3.75 27.69 21.98
CA HIS A 509 -4.58 27.67 23.18
C HIS A 509 -4.09 28.73 24.18
N LYS A 510 -4.87 29.80 24.37
CA LYS A 510 -4.59 30.84 25.36
C LYS A 510 -4.84 30.26 26.75
N ASN A 511 -4.00 30.66 27.71
CA ASN A 511 -4.39 30.53 29.11
C ASN A 511 -5.61 31.42 29.34
N ASN A 512 -6.79 30.83 29.45
CA ASN A 512 -7.89 31.50 30.14
C ASN A 512 -7.57 31.50 31.65
N THR A 513 -6.58 32.30 32.04
CA THR A 513 -6.60 32.87 33.38
C THR A 513 -7.80 33.79 33.41
N LEU A 514 -8.91 33.27 33.91
CA LEU A 514 -9.93 34.10 34.53
C LEU A 514 -9.19 35.03 35.49
N THR A 515 -9.14 36.31 35.13
CA THR A 515 -8.90 37.40 36.07
C THR A 515 -9.94 37.26 37.17
N SER A 516 -9.58 36.57 38.24
CA SER A 516 -10.27 36.69 39.53
C SER A 516 -9.55 37.77 40.31
N ASN A 517 -10.36 38.68 40.85
CA ASN A 517 -10.06 39.74 41.81
C ASN A 517 -9.57 41.07 41.23
N THR A 518 -10.55 41.94 40.95
CA THR A 518 -10.67 43.22 41.67
C THR A 518 -12.10 43.40 42.12
#